data_AF-A0A8R1I719-F1
#
_entry.id   AF-A0A8R1I719-F1
#
_cell.length_a   1.000
_cell.length_b   1.000
_cell.length_c   1.000
_cell.angle_alpha   90.00
_cell.angle_beta   90.00
_cell.angle_gamma   90.00
#
_symmetry.space_group_name_H-M   'P 1'
#
loop_
_entity.id
_entity.type
_entity.pdbx_description
1 polymer ?
#
loop_
_entity_poly.entity_id
_entity_poly.type
_entity_poly.pdbx_seq_one_letter_code
_entity_poly.pdbx_strand_id
1 'polypeptide(L)'
;MDQNDDMIKMRTLYASTAFHLIEKRTAPTAISDLIGSHVTRIAVGACHTIAIVKGGVYPFGLNSSGQLGNGKTLTQSTPRRTDELDHVTSVFAGYQQTFFIRSVGTIEQNEIVGPSCPLKYPIKITKNILEEKLKTGEKLDVIALLESVFSSLNCINQSFLYSDERRFNVGHERSHGVDLDQVMDTFMLIDESYAKKQYVDLIVDSFLIALESWSSKIRGVEALRIFLILPWLSEFTENVSMNTLHKLHLPFTRALCSINQGFGSTLELWWSKLSIRHFRRIVNVFKTAVRVNVKAEKQPVDCQLYLHVLHRLFVINKHTHTIPLETFYIDEINNLVDIKLDYWAKVTRQDPVKYEQNCWTYYPFLLNGAAKGDCVFAEARLKQMITVRQAQFNAVFNPFEQEYQENLNLTVGRDTIVIDTMNQMASLSTNELQLPLKVKIRGEEADDAGGVRKEFFLIVMRKILQPEYGMFVENEESRLVWFSGLPAELCEQDQFHQLGRLVGLAVYNQVLVPFPFPLMLYKVFSKNWASPL
;
A
#
# COMPACT_ATOMS: atom_id res chain seq x y z
N MET A 1 -0.03 -35.47 -6.72
CA MET A 1 0.14 -34.34 -5.78
C MET A 1 0.55 -34.78 -4.37
N ASP A 2 0.76 -36.07 -4.06
CA ASP A 2 1.04 -36.51 -2.68
C ASP A 2 2.49 -36.83 -2.32
N GLN A 3 3.43 -36.93 -3.27
CA GLN A 3 4.81 -37.34 -2.92
C GLN A 3 5.65 -36.23 -2.26
N ASN A 4 5.31 -34.96 -2.46
CA ASN A 4 6.04 -33.84 -1.84
C ASN A 4 5.56 -33.55 -0.41
N ASP A 5 4.29 -33.80 -0.12
CA ASP A 5 3.70 -33.51 1.19
C ASP A 5 4.10 -34.57 2.23
N ASP A 6 4.23 -35.83 1.81
CA ASP A 6 4.79 -36.91 2.65
C ASP A 6 6.29 -36.74 2.92
N MET A 7 7.04 -36.16 1.97
CA MET A 7 8.47 -35.89 2.15
C MET A 7 8.72 -34.68 3.06
N ILE A 8 7.83 -33.68 3.04
CA ILE A 8 7.83 -32.55 3.98
C ILE A 8 7.41 -33.02 5.38
N LYS A 9 6.33 -33.82 5.51
CA LYS A 9 5.91 -34.41 6.79
C LYS A 9 6.96 -35.34 7.38
N MET A 10 7.63 -36.17 6.58
CA MET A 10 8.77 -36.97 7.04
C MET A 10 9.93 -36.09 7.53
N ARG A 11 10.32 -35.03 6.80
CA ARG A 11 11.39 -34.11 7.23
C ARG A 11 11.04 -33.36 8.53
N THR A 12 9.77 -33.00 8.73
CA THR A 12 9.32 -32.37 9.99
C THR A 12 9.28 -33.37 11.14
N LEU A 13 8.89 -34.62 10.90
CA LEU A 13 8.95 -35.69 11.91
C LEU A 13 10.40 -36.01 12.30
N TYR A 14 11.33 -36.11 11.34
CA TYR A 14 12.76 -36.34 11.59
C TYR A 14 13.42 -35.16 12.32
N ALA A 15 13.02 -33.92 12.04
CA ALA A 15 13.47 -32.76 12.82
C ALA A 15 12.96 -32.83 14.27
N SER A 16 11.68 -33.17 14.48
CA SER A 16 11.07 -33.26 15.83
C SER A 16 11.63 -34.43 16.66
N THR A 17 11.96 -35.55 16.03
CA THR A 17 12.53 -36.74 16.70
C THR A 17 14.04 -36.60 16.94
N ALA A 18 14.76 -35.84 16.10
CA ALA A 18 16.17 -35.52 16.35
C ALA A 18 16.38 -34.52 17.50
N PHE A 19 15.38 -33.69 17.84
CA PHE A 19 15.41 -32.83 19.03
C PHE A 19 15.49 -33.61 20.35
N HIS A 20 15.10 -34.89 20.37
CA HIS A 20 15.23 -35.75 21.56
C HIS A 20 16.62 -36.34 21.78
N LEU A 21 17.56 -36.20 20.82
CA LEU A 21 18.92 -36.74 20.93
C LEU A 21 19.97 -35.72 21.40
N ILE A 22 19.59 -34.44 21.59
CA ILE A 22 20.47 -33.39 22.10
C ILE A 22 19.97 -32.96 23.47
N GLU A 23 20.74 -33.31 24.49
CA GLU A 23 20.45 -32.93 25.87
C GLU A 23 20.52 -31.40 26.01
N LYS A 24 19.39 -30.76 26.32
CA LYS A 24 19.36 -29.31 26.55
C LYS A 24 20.08 -29.00 27.85
N ARG A 25 21.22 -28.31 27.75
CA ARG A 25 21.95 -27.78 28.92
C ARG A 25 21.58 -26.32 29.13
N THR A 26 20.99 -26.01 30.27
CA THR A 26 20.58 -24.65 30.66
C THR A 26 21.70 -23.87 31.37
N ALA A 27 22.78 -24.56 31.75
CA ALA A 27 23.96 -23.96 32.36
C ALA A 27 25.19 -24.11 31.44
N PRO A 28 26.03 -23.06 31.29
CA PRO A 28 27.30 -23.17 30.57
C PRO A 28 28.14 -24.31 31.16
N THR A 29 28.49 -25.29 30.33
CA THR A 29 29.28 -26.45 30.76
C THR A 29 30.58 -26.47 29.96
N ALA A 30 31.70 -26.68 30.64
CA ALA A 30 32.99 -26.85 29.97
C ALA A 30 32.98 -28.11 29.09
N ILE A 31 33.51 -28.00 27.87
CA ILE A 31 33.64 -29.12 26.95
C ILE A 31 34.95 -29.84 27.27
N SER A 32 34.86 -30.88 28.10
CA SER A 32 36.01 -31.64 28.58
C SER A 32 36.87 -32.23 27.45
N ASP A 33 36.23 -32.61 26.35
CA ASP A 33 36.90 -33.24 25.19
C ASP A 33 37.91 -32.33 24.48
N LEU A 34 37.82 -31.01 24.70
CA LEU A 34 38.73 -30.02 24.11
C LEU A 34 39.63 -29.36 25.17
N ILE A 35 39.60 -29.79 26.43
CA ILE A 35 40.48 -29.23 27.48
C ILE A 35 41.94 -29.52 27.12
N GLY A 36 42.80 -28.50 27.26
CA GLY A 36 44.22 -28.57 26.89
C GLY A 36 44.49 -28.44 25.39
N SER A 37 43.46 -28.39 24.55
CA SER A 37 43.60 -28.11 23.12
C SER A 37 43.60 -26.61 22.82
N HIS A 38 44.42 -26.17 21.87
CA HIS A 38 44.40 -24.79 21.39
C HIS A 38 43.37 -24.64 20.27
N VAL A 39 42.16 -24.24 20.64
CA VAL A 39 41.07 -23.94 19.69
C VAL A 39 41.36 -22.62 18.99
N THR A 40 41.54 -22.63 17.68
CA THR A 40 41.92 -21.45 16.89
C THR A 40 40.71 -20.74 16.30
N ARG A 41 39.62 -21.46 15.99
CA ARG A 41 38.38 -20.91 15.41
C ARG A 41 37.16 -21.70 15.89
N ILE A 42 36.02 -21.01 15.95
CA ILE A 42 34.71 -21.62 16.23
C ILE A 42 33.70 -21.03 15.24
N ALA A 43 32.81 -21.86 14.70
CA ALA A 43 31.60 -21.42 14.00
C ALA A 43 30.38 -22.14 14.56
N VAL A 44 29.24 -21.45 14.59
CA VAL A 44 27.99 -21.95 15.17
C VAL A 44 26.85 -21.75 14.16
N GLY A 45 26.13 -22.82 13.84
CA GLY A 45 24.90 -22.76 13.05
C GLY A 45 23.65 -22.89 13.92
N ALA A 46 22.53 -23.36 13.36
CA ALA A 46 21.26 -23.38 14.11
C ALA A 46 21.30 -24.28 15.36
N CYS A 47 21.87 -25.49 15.23
CA CYS A 47 21.97 -26.47 16.33
C CYS A 47 23.29 -27.26 16.28
N HIS A 48 24.34 -26.70 15.70
CA HIS A 48 25.65 -27.34 15.59
C HIS A 48 26.77 -26.32 15.79
N THR A 49 27.90 -26.80 16.27
CA THR A 49 29.12 -26.03 16.52
C THR A 49 30.29 -26.77 15.89
N ILE A 50 31.22 -26.00 15.34
CA ILE A 50 32.44 -26.51 14.72
C ILE A 50 33.62 -25.82 15.37
N ALA A 51 34.48 -26.58 16.03
CA ALA A 51 35.73 -26.07 16.58
C ALA A 51 36.91 -26.49 15.70
N ILE A 52 37.86 -25.59 15.47
CA ILE A 52 39.11 -25.88 14.77
C ILE A 52 40.24 -25.93 15.80
N VAL A 53 40.99 -27.03 15.82
CA VAL A 53 42.15 -27.23 16.70
C VAL A 53 43.33 -27.63 15.83
N LYS A 54 44.35 -26.76 15.76
CA LYS A 54 45.58 -27.00 14.96
C LYS A 54 45.28 -27.47 13.51
N GLY A 55 44.28 -26.87 12.86
CA GLY A 55 43.85 -27.20 11.49
C GLY A 55 42.96 -28.44 11.36
N GLY A 56 42.74 -29.19 12.45
CA GLY A 56 41.77 -30.28 12.51
C GLY A 56 40.37 -29.78 12.87
N VAL A 57 39.34 -30.39 12.28
CA VAL A 57 37.94 -30.02 12.49
C VAL A 57 37.30 -30.90 13.55
N TYR A 58 36.63 -30.29 14.53
CA TYR A 58 35.90 -30.96 15.61
C TYR A 58 34.44 -30.49 15.61
N PRO A 59 33.59 -31.04 14.73
CA PRO A 59 32.17 -30.70 14.70
C PRO A 59 31.39 -31.41 15.80
N PHE A 60 30.33 -30.79 16.32
CA PHE A 60 29.37 -31.40 17.25
C PHE A 60 28.02 -30.68 17.22
N GLY A 61 26.98 -31.34 17.71
CA GLY A 61 25.57 -30.95 17.66
C GLY A 61 24.75 -31.78 16.67
N LEU A 62 23.63 -31.20 16.24
CA LEU A 62 22.69 -31.80 15.29
C LEU A 62 23.39 -32.07 13.95
N ASN A 63 23.13 -33.23 13.34
CA ASN A 63 23.69 -33.60 12.05
C ASN A 63 22.66 -34.15 11.04
N SER A 64 21.37 -33.97 11.29
CA SER A 64 20.29 -34.53 10.46
C SER A 64 20.34 -34.14 8.98
N SER A 65 20.99 -33.01 8.66
CA SER A 65 21.19 -32.48 7.31
C SER A 65 22.63 -32.67 6.81
N GLY A 66 23.49 -33.40 7.54
CA GLY A 66 24.91 -33.54 7.23
C GLY A 66 25.75 -32.31 7.59
N GLN A 67 25.21 -31.38 8.41
CA GLN A 67 25.83 -30.10 8.72
C GLN A 67 27.18 -30.20 9.46
N LEU A 68 27.51 -31.34 10.06
CA LEU A 68 28.81 -31.56 10.71
C LEU A 68 29.95 -31.79 9.70
N GLY A 69 29.63 -32.08 8.44
CA GLY A 69 30.63 -32.21 7.38
C GLY A 69 31.56 -33.43 7.52
N ASN A 70 31.13 -34.46 8.26
CA ASN A 70 31.90 -35.69 8.51
C ASN A 70 31.45 -36.87 7.62
N GLY A 71 30.80 -36.59 6.49
CA GLY A 71 30.27 -37.60 5.56
C GLY A 71 29.07 -38.39 6.09
N LYS A 72 28.55 -38.08 7.29
CA LYS A 72 27.45 -38.79 7.95
C LYS A 72 26.30 -37.84 8.28
N THR A 73 25.13 -38.39 8.57
CA THR A 73 23.94 -37.65 9.04
C THR A 73 23.59 -37.91 10.52
N LEU A 74 24.45 -38.63 11.23
CA LEU A 74 24.26 -38.95 12.64
C LEU A 74 24.67 -37.78 13.54
N THR A 75 23.75 -37.35 14.41
CA THR A 75 23.98 -36.32 15.44
C THR A 75 25.10 -36.73 16.39
N GLN A 76 25.91 -35.77 16.80
CA GLN A 76 27.08 -36.01 17.65
C GLN A 76 27.08 -35.04 18.83
N SER A 77 26.87 -35.52 20.04
CA SER A 77 26.74 -34.65 21.23
C SER A 77 28.07 -34.08 21.72
N THR A 78 29.19 -34.71 21.40
CA THR A 78 30.54 -34.27 21.81
C THR A 78 31.42 -33.94 20.61
N PRO A 79 32.42 -33.04 20.74
CA PRO A 79 33.39 -32.79 19.69
C PRO A 79 34.18 -34.06 19.37
N ARG A 80 34.18 -34.45 18.10
CA ARG A 80 35.05 -35.52 17.59
C ARG A 80 35.73 -35.02 16.34
N ARG A 81 36.99 -35.40 16.14
CA ARG A 81 37.75 -34.99 14.97
C ARG A 81 37.15 -35.61 13.69
N THR A 82 37.07 -34.83 12.63
CA THR A 82 36.81 -35.32 11.27
C THR A 82 38.15 -35.57 10.58
N ASP A 83 38.52 -36.83 10.39
CA ASP A 83 39.85 -37.20 9.89
C ASP A 83 40.07 -36.83 8.42
N GLU A 84 39.01 -36.78 7.62
CA GLU A 84 39.05 -36.41 6.19
C GLU A 84 39.26 -34.90 5.95
N LEU A 85 39.12 -34.09 7.00
CA LEU A 85 39.27 -32.62 6.95
C LEU A 85 40.44 -32.18 7.84
N ASP A 86 41.58 -31.98 7.20
CA ASP A 86 42.77 -31.38 7.80
C ASP A 86 43.11 -30.03 7.13
N HIS A 87 44.12 -29.34 7.65
CA HIS A 87 44.61 -28.06 7.13
C HIS A 87 43.52 -26.99 6.97
N VAL A 88 42.49 -27.00 7.82
CA VAL A 88 41.39 -26.03 7.78
C VAL A 88 41.82 -24.71 8.40
N THR A 89 41.74 -23.65 7.61
CA THR A 89 42.17 -22.28 7.95
C THR A 89 41.01 -21.41 8.43
N SER A 90 39.80 -21.68 7.95
CA SER A 90 38.60 -20.96 8.34
C SER A 90 37.37 -21.85 8.25
N VAL A 91 36.40 -21.58 9.12
CA VAL A 91 35.12 -22.26 9.17
C VAL A 91 34.00 -21.23 9.27
N PHE A 92 32.94 -21.46 8.50
CA PHE A 92 31.72 -20.66 8.51
C PHE A 92 30.52 -21.60 8.63
N ALA A 93 29.58 -21.28 9.51
CA ALA A 93 28.35 -22.03 9.66
C ALA A 93 27.17 -21.19 9.18
N GLY A 94 26.35 -21.78 8.32
CA GLY A 94 25.00 -21.32 7.98
C GLY A 94 23.96 -21.99 8.88
N TYR A 95 22.68 -21.90 8.50
CA TYR A 95 21.59 -22.50 9.28
C TYR A 95 21.76 -24.02 9.49
N GLN A 96 21.88 -24.78 8.39
CA GLN A 96 22.08 -26.24 8.36
C GLN A 96 23.29 -26.64 7.49
N GLN A 97 24.26 -25.75 7.32
CA GLN A 97 25.39 -25.93 6.42
C GLN A 97 26.66 -25.47 7.09
N THR A 98 27.78 -26.12 6.74
CA THR A 98 29.12 -25.72 7.18
C THR A 98 30.02 -25.60 5.96
N PHE A 99 30.81 -24.54 5.93
CA PHE A 99 31.78 -24.25 4.89
C PHE A 99 33.17 -24.17 5.49
N PHE A 100 34.12 -24.84 4.86
CA PHE A 100 35.51 -24.88 5.28
C PHE A 100 36.38 -24.25 4.19
N ILE A 101 37.39 -23.50 4.61
CA ILE A 101 38.51 -23.13 3.75
C ILE A 101 39.69 -23.99 4.19
N ARG A 102 40.24 -24.77 3.24
CA ARG A 102 41.40 -25.65 3.45
C ARG A 102 42.61 -25.05 2.75
N SER A 103 43.75 -25.03 3.43
CA SER A 103 45.04 -24.70 2.81
C SER A 103 45.52 -25.87 1.94
N VAL A 104 46.15 -25.57 0.81
CA VAL A 104 46.76 -26.57 -0.09
C VAL A 104 48.18 -26.97 0.37
N GLY A 105 48.75 -26.28 1.37
CA GLY A 105 50.11 -26.52 1.90
C GLY A 105 50.15 -26.96 3.36
N THR A 106 51.34 -27.41 3.81
CA THR A 106 51.63 -27.73 5.23
C THR A 106 51.48 -26.48 6.09
N ILE A 107 50.60 -26.55 7.09
CA ILE A 107 50.47 -25.51 8.12
C ILE A 107 51.53 -25.81 9.18
N GLU A 108 52.54 -24.94 9.34
CA GLU A 108 53.51 -25.09 10.44
C GLU A 108 52.82 -24.88 11.79
N GLN A 109 53.33 -25.56 12.83
CA GLN A 109 52.80 -25.43 14.19
C GLN A 109 52.94 -23.96 14.64
N ASN A 110 51.81 -23.26 14.76
CA ASN A 110 51.62 -21.86 15.20
C ASN A 110 51.35 -20.81 14.10
N GLU A 111 51.24 -21.18 12.83
CA GLU A 111 50.78 -20.22 11.82
C GLU A 111 49.25 -20.02 11.88
N ILE A 112 48.82 -18.80 12.19
CA ILE A 112 47.44 -18.36 11.94
C ILE A 112 47.29 -18.18 10.43
N VAL A 113 47.08 -19.27 9.71
CA VAL A 113 46.70 -19.20 8.31
C VAL A 113 45.21 -18.85 8.31
N GLY A 114 44.90 -17.55 8.32
CA GLY A 114 43.61 -17.04 7.88
C GLY A 114 43.61 -16.88 6.36
N PRO A 115 42.48 -16.53 5.71
CA PRO A 115 42.54 -16.12 4.31
C PRO A 115 43.59 -15.02 4.15
N SER A 116 44.46 -15.12 3.14
CA SER A 116 45.50 -14.12 2.80
C SER A 116 44.92 -12.76 2.41
N CYS A 117 43.60 -12.61 2.47
CA CYS A 117 42.86 -11.39 2.24
C CYS A 117 42.16 -11.03 3.56
N PRO A 118 42.32 -9.79 4.09
CA PRO A 118 41.51 -9.33 5.20
C PRO A 118 40.02 -9.51 4.84
N LEU A 119 39.23 -10.04 5.79
CA LEU A 119 37.78 -10.15 5.64
C LEU A 119 37.24 -8.78 5.22
N LYS A 120 36.78 -8.66 3.97
CA LYS A 120 36.11 -7.46 3.48
C LYS A 120 34.74 -7.41 4.14
N TYR A 121 34.58 -6.49 5.09
CA TYR A 121 33.26 -6.21 5.66
C TYR A 121 32.44 -5.39 4.65
N PRO A 122 31.12 -5.60 4.57
CA PRO A 122 30.29 -4.76 3.74
C PRO A 122 30.43 -3.31 4.19
N ILE A 123 30.63 -2.43 3.22
CA ILE A 123 30.72 -1.01 3.46
C ILE A 123 29.32 -0.51 3.83
N LYS A 124 29.23 0.36 4.82
CA LYS A 124 27.97 0.95 5.28
C LYS A 124 28.01 2.46 5.18
N ILE A 125 26.87 3.07 4.87
CA ILE A 125 26.68 4.51 4.96
C ILE A 125 25.70 4.82 6.10
N THR A 126 26.04 5.82 6.90
CA THR A 126 25.14 6.41 7.91
C THR A 126 25.29 7.91 7.81
N LYS A 127 24.36 8.67 8.39
CA LYS A 127 24.45 10.13 8.49
C LYS A 127 25.83 10.59 8.94
N ASN A 128 26.33 10.06 10.06
CA ASN A 128 27.61 10.44 10.64
C ASN A 128 28.80 10.17 9.70
N ILE A 129 28.83 9.00 9.06
CA ILE A 129 29.89 8.63 8.10
C ILE A 129 29.87 9.58 6.90
N LEU A 130 28.68 9.90 6.38
CA LEU A 130 28.55 10.79 5.24
C LEU A 130 28.92 12.24 5.61
N GLU A 131 28.49 12.74 6.77
CA GLU A 131 28.87 14.07 7.26
C GLU A 131 30.39 14.21 7.42
N GLU A 132 31.05 13.20 7.98
CA GLU A 132 32.51 13.19 8.12
C GLU A 132 33.19 13.27 6.75
N LYS A 133 32.74 12.45 5.79
CA LYS A 133 33.27 12.42 4.42
C LYS A 133 32.97 13.72 3.63
N LEU A 134 31.84 14.37 3.89
CA LEU A 134 31.53 15.67 3.29
C LEU A 134 32.39 16.78 3.90
N LYS A 135 32.72 16.71 5.19
CA LYS A 135 33.59 17.68 5.88
C LYS A 135 35.04 17.64 5.42
N THR A 136 35.57 16.47 5.06
CA THR A 136 36.94 16.37 4.52
C THR A 136 37.07 17.02 3.15
N GLY A 137 35.96 17.25 2.43
CA GLY A 137 35.93 17.92 1.12
C GLY A 137 36.40 17.05 -0.05
N GLU A 138 36.77 15.79 0.20
CA GLU A 138 37.22 14.87 -0.85
C GLU A 138 36.04 14.25 -1.58
N LYS A 139 35.62 14.90 -2.67
CA LYS A 139 34.48 14.48 -3.49
C LYS A 139 34.58 13.03 -3.99
N LEU A 140 35.79 12.57 -4.34
CA LEU A 140 36.03 11.20 -4.84
C LEU A 140 35.76 10.15 -3.77
N ASP A 141 36.03 10.46 -2.51
CA ASP A 141 35.78 9.57 -1.38
C ASP A 141 34.29 9.35 -1.14
N VAL A 142 33.49 10.40 -1.27
CA VAL A 142 32.02 10.31 -1.20
C VAL A 142 31.48 9.50 -2.37
N ILE A 143 31.98 9.74 -3.59
CA ILE A 143 31.61 8.96 -4.79
C ILE A 143 31.92 7.48 -4.58
N ALA A 144 33.14 7.13 -4.17
CA ALA A 144 33.55 5.75 -3.95
C ALA A 144 32.70 5.07 -2.87
N LEU A 145 32.35 5.78 -1.79
CA LEU A 145 31.46 5.29 -0.75
C LEU A 145 30.06 5.00 -1.29
N LEU A 146 29.46 5.96 -2.01
CA LEU A 146 28.11 5.81 -2.57
C LEU A 146 28.03 4.67 -3.59
N GLU A 147 28.98 4.60 -4.53
CA GLU A 147 29.07 3.53 -5.52
C GLU A 147 29.20 2.15 -4.85
N SER A 148 30.09 2.03 -3.86
CA SER A 148 30.32 0.78 -3.14
C SER A 148 29.11 0.31 -2.33
N VAL A 149 28.35 1.25 -1.76
CA VAL A 149 27.16 0.91 -0.98
C VAL A 149 25.99 0.56 -1.89
N PHE A 150 25.68 1.42 -2.87
CA PHE A 150 24.46 1.27 -3.67
C PHE A 150 24.56 0.21 -4.77
N SER A 151 25.75 -0.32 -5.06
CA SER A 151 25.96 -1.50 -5.90
C SER A 151 25.68 -2.84 -5.20
N SER A 152 25.46 -2.85 -3.88
CA SER A 152 25.32 -4.08 -3.08
C SER A 152 24.13 -4.02 -2.11
N LEU A 153 23.19 -4.96 -2.27
CA LEU A 153 22.01 -5.06 -1.40
C LEU A 153 22.40 -5.29 0.06
N ASN A 154 23.49 -6.02 0.29
CA ASN A 154 24.01 -6.27 1.63
C ASN A 154 24.53 -4.99 2.28
N CYS A 155 25.24 -4.14 1.51
CA CYS A 155 25.72 -2.84 1.98
C CYS A 155 24.54 -1.91 2.30
N ILE A 156 23.55 -1.81 1.42
CA ILE A 156 22.31 -1.05 1.66
C ILE A 156 21.61 -1.55 2.93
N ASN A 157 21.44 -2.87 3.06
CA ASN A 157 20.77 -3.48 4.20
C ASN A 157 21.48 -3.24 5.53
N GLN A 158 22.81 -3.14 5.54
CA GLN A 158 23.61 -2.89 6.75
C GLN A 158 23.69 -1.40 7.11
N SER A 159 23.48 -0.51 6.14
CA SER A 159 23.70 0.95 6.28
C SER A 159 22.81 1.60 7.32
N PHE A 160 21.53 1.22 7.39
CA PHE A 160 20.53 1.95 8.17
C PHE A 160 19.87 1.11 9.25
N LEU A 161 20.58 0.14 9.84
CA LEU A 161 20.02 -0.68 10.90
C LEU A 161 19.95 0.07 12.23
N TYR A 162 18.92 -0.23 13.03
CA TYR A 162 18.90 0.23 14.43
C TYR A 162 20.16 -0.24 15.17
N SER A 163 20.60 0.56 16.14
CA SER A 163 21.75 0.22 16.99
C SER A 163 21.42 -0.87 18.02
N ASP A 164 20.14 -1.05 18.36
CA ASP A 164 19.64 -1.99 19.35
C ASP A 164 19.16 -3.32 18.74
N GLU A 165 18.53 -4.17 19.55
CA GLU A 165 18.05 -5.51 19.16
C GLU A 165 17.02 -5.50 18.02
N ARG A 166 16.37 -4.36 17.73
CA ARG A 166 15.39 -4.24 16.63
C ARG A 166 16.01 -4.62 15.29
N ARG A 167 17.32 -4.45 15.11
CA ARG A 167 18.05 -4.81 13.88
C ARG A 167 18.00 -6.30 13.53
N PHE A 168 17.88 -7.16 14.54
CA PHE A 168 17.88 -8.63 14.39
C PHE A 168 16.47 -9.22 14.33
N ASN A 169 15.45 -8.44 14.69
CA ASN A 169 14.08 -8.94 14.79
C ASN A 169 13.32 -8.82 13.46
N VAL A 170 13.92 -9.30 12.37
CA VAL A 170 13.35 -9.21 11.02
C VAL A 170 12.39 -10.37 10.77
N GLY A 171 11.19 -10.10 10.29
CA GLY A 171 10.24 -11.14 9.92
C GLY A 171 8.85 -10.61 9.59
N HIS A 172 7.97 -11.50 9.11
CA HIS A 172 6.61 -11.19 8.68
C HIS A 172 5.84 -10.36 9.70
N GLU A 173 5.70 -10.87 10.94
CA GLU A 173 4.97 -10.18 12.02
C GLU A 173 5.81 -9.19 12.82
N ARG A 174 7.11 -9.14 12.55
CA ARG A 174 8.09 -8.38 13.35
C ARG A 174 8.39 -7.03 12.71
N SER A 175 9.62 -6.54 12.83
CA SER A 175 10.05 -5.24 12.33
C SER A 175 10.86 -5.38 11.04
N HIS A 176 10.95 -4.32 10.25
CA HIS A 176 11.93 -4.20 9.17
C HIS A 176 13.36 -4.03 9.70
N GLY A 177 13.55 -3.58 10.95
CA GLY A 177 14.86 -3.43 11.59
C GLY A 177 15.71 -2.25 11.07
N VAL A 178 15.13 -1.40 10.22
CA VAL A 178 15.76 -0.21 9.63
C VAL A 178 15.31 1.04 10.39
N ASP A 179 16.26 1.91 10.71
CA ASP A 179 16.03 3.25 11.23
C ASP A 179 15.74 4.22 10.06
N LEU A 180 14.46 4.45 9.79
CA LEU A 180 14.04 5.25 8.64
C LEU A 180 14.25 6.76 8.84
N ASP A 181 14.46 7.23 10.07
CA ASP A 181 14.85 8.61 10.34
C ASP A 181 16.32 8.81 9.96
N GLN A 182 17.20 7.84 10.24
CA GLN A 182 18.57 7.87 9.72
C GLN A 182 18.62 7.77 8.18
N VAL A 183 17.73 6.99 7.55
CA VAL A 183 17.59 6.96 6.09
C VAL A 183 17.27 8.37 5.58
N MET A 184 16.21 8.99 6.11
CA MET A 184 15.79 10.34 5.72
C MET A 184 16.93 11.34 5.86
N ASP A 185 17.54 11.44 7.04
CA ASP A 185 18.61 12.38 7.31
C ASP A 185 19.80 12.19 6.36
N THR A 186 20.15 10.94 6.05
CA THR A 186 21.27 10.64 5.14
C THR A 186 20.98 11.08 3.71
N PHE A 187 19.77 10.83 3.20
CA PHE A 187 19.38 11.31 1.86
C PHE A 187 19.23 12.84 1.81
N MET A 188 18.74 13.47 2.87
CA MET A 188 18.69 14.94 2.96
C MET A 188 20.09 15.57 2.90
N LEU A 189 21.09 14.99 3.55
CA LEU A 189 22.48 15.45 3.44
C LEU A 189 23.05 15.33 2.02
N ILE A 190 22.64 14.30 1.27
CA ILE A 190 23.00 14.16 -0.14
C ILE A 190 22.35 15.27 -0.96
N ASP A 191 21.09 15.60 -0.66
CA ASP A 191 20.34 16.65 -1.35
C ASP A 191 20.84 18.07 -1.05
N GLU A 192 21.33 18.31 0.16
CA GLU A 192 21.93 19.59 0.57
C GLU A 192 23.36 19.80 0.04
N SER A 193 23.99 18.75 -0.50
CA SER A 193 25.33 18.80 -1.06
C SER A 193 25.41 19.62 -2.36
N TYR A 194 26.48 20.40 -2.52
CA TYR A 194 26.81 21.10 -3.76
C TYR A 194 26.94 20.17 -4.99
N ALA A 195 27.20 18.88 -4.75
CA ALA A 195 27.34 17.85 -5.77
C ALA A 195 26.11 16.94 -5.90
N LYS A 196 24.94 17.32 -5.34
CA LYS A 196 23.66 16.56 -5.33
C LYS A 196 23.46 15.75 -6.61
N LYS A 197 23.41 16.44 -7.76
CA LYS A 197 23.11 15.81 -9.05
C LYS A 197 24.04 14.64 -9.37
N GLN A 198 25.35 14.82 -9.18
CA GLN A 198 26.31 13.76 -9.46
C GLN A 198 26.20 12.60 -8.48
N TYR A 199 25.96 12.88 -7.20
CA TYR A 199 25.78 11.83 -6.19
C TYR A 199 24.53 11.02 -6.46
N VAL A 200 23.43 11.67 -6.82
CA VAL A 200 22.21 10.93 -7.15
C VAL A 200 22.35 10.16 -8.47
N ASP A 201 22.86 10.78 -9.54
CA ASP A 201 23.05 10.07 -10.82
C ASP A 201 23.87 8.77 -10.59
N LEU A 202 24.92 8.84 -9.76
CA LEU A 202 25.71 7.67 -9.36
C LEU A 202 24.91 6.63 -8.56
N ILE A 203 24.11 7.06 -7.58
CA ILE A 203 23.25 6.16 -6.78
C ILE A 203 22.25 5.45 -7.69
N VAL A 204 21.62 6.18 -8.61
CA VAL A 204 20.66 5.64 -9.58
C VAL A 204 21.34 4.62 -10.48
N ASP A 205 22.46 4.97 -11.10
CA ASP A 205 23.19 4.07 -12.00
C ASP A 205 23.65 2.80 -11.26
N SER A 206 24.23 2.95 -10.06
CA SER A 206 24.64 1.83 -9.20
C SER A 206 23.46 0.92 -8.84
N PHE A 207 22.33 1.53 -8.46
CA PHE A 207 21.12 0.79 -8.13
C PHE A 207 20.56 0.04 -9.33
N LEU A 208 20.52 0.64 -10.53
CA LEU A 208 19.95 0.01 -11.71
C LEU A 208 20.76 -1.22 -12.14
N ILE A 209 22.09 -1.12 -12.13
CA ILE A 209 22.99 -2.26 -12.36
C ILE A 209 22.69 -3.37 -11.36
N ALA A 210 22.54 -3.01 -10.09
CA ALA A 210 22.31 -3.98 -9.04
C ALA A 210 20.91 -4.62 -9.13
N LEU A 211 19.89 -3.86 -9.52
CA LEU A 211 18.50 -4.32 -9.65
C LEU A 211 18.33 -5.40 -10.73
N GLU A 212 19.02 -5.27 -11.87
CA GLU A 212 19.04 -6.30 -12.91
C GLU A 212 19.50 -7.65 -12.32
N SER A 213 20.50 -7.62 -11.45
CA SER A 213 21.03 -8.81 -10.78
C SER A 213 20.11 -9.38 -9.68
N TRP A 214 19.17 -8.59 -9.16
CA TRP A 214 18.32 -8.91 -8.00
C TRP A 214 16.89 -9.32 -8.36
N SER A 215 16.38 -8.93 -9.53
CA SER A 215 14.99 -9.16 -9.96
C SER A 215 14.55 -10.64 -9.96
N SER A 216 15.50 -11.58 -10.07
CA SER A 216 15.27 -13.03 -9.94
C SER A 216 15.69 -13.63 -8.58
N LYS A 217 16.15 -12.81 -7.63
CA LYS A 217 16.94 -13.22 -6.45
C LYS A 217 16.56 -12.54 -5.12
N ILE A 218 15.40 -11.92 -4.97
CA ILE A 218 14.90 -11.55 -3.63
C ILE A 218 14.64 -12.87 -2.87
N ARG A 219 15.66 -13.33 -2.13
CA ARG A 219 15.71 -14.64 -1.47
C ARG A 219 15.52 -14.55 0.04
N GLY A 220 15.47 -13.35 0.60
CA GLY A 220 15.35 -13.09 2.04
C GLY A 220 14.45 -11.91 2.35
N VAL A 221 13.89 -11.88 3.57
CA VAL A 221 12.98 -10.83 4.02
C VAL A 221 13.71 -9.49 4.14
N GLU A 222 15.01 -9.51 4.45
CA GLU A 222 15.87 -8.33 4.56
C GLU A 222 15.98 -7.57 3.23
N ALA A 223 15.92 -8.27 2.10
CA ALA A 223 15.96 -7.64 0.78
C ALA A 223 14.79 -6.66 0.56
N LEU A 224 13.66 -6.83 1.25
CA LEU A 224 12.51 -5.94 1.15
C LEU A 224 12.78 -4.53 1.70
N ARG A 225 13.82 -4.36 2.54
CA ARG A 225 14.20 -3.06 3.10
C ARG A 225 14.52 -2.02 2.03
N ILE A 226 14.96 -2.46 0.85
CA ILE A 226 15.23 -1.56 -0.27
C ILE A 226 13.98 -0.75 -0.68
N PHE A 227 12.79 -1.35 -0.57
CA PHE A 227 11.52 -0.68 -0.85
C PHE A 227 11.07 0.30 0.25
N LEU A 228 11.83 0.38 1.35
CA LEU A 228 11.67 1.38 2.41
C LEU A 228 12.76 2.46 2.34
N ILE A 229 13.98 2.08 1.91
CA ILE A 229 15.16 2.94 1.87
C ILE A 229 15.15 3.83 0.63
N LEU A 230 15.08 3.25 -0.57
CA LEU A 230 15.21 4.01 -1.82
C LEU A 230 14.13 5.06 -2.09
N PRO A 231 12.87 4.92 -1.63
CA PRO A 231 11.88 5.99 -1.74
C PRO A 231 12.34 7.34 -1.18
N TRP A 232 13.36 7.38 -0.32
CA TRP A 232 13.94 8.62 0.21
C TRP A 232 14.90 9.33 -0.76
N LEU A 233 15.31 8.71 -1.87
CA LEU A 233 16.04 9.38 -2.93
C LEU A 233 15.16 10.47 -3.58
N SER A 234 15.70 11.66 -3.80
CA SER A 234 14.94 12.85 -4.21
C SER A 234 14.19 12.66 -5.53
N GLU A 235 14.74 11.85 -6.43
CA GLU A 235 14.33 11.56 -7.80
C GLU A 235 13.02 10.76 -7.86
N PHE A 236 12.57 10.24 -6.70
CA PHE A 236 11.23 9.69 -6.56
C PHE A 236 10.13 10.75 -6.36
N THR A 237 10.46 11.99 -5.99
CA THR A 237 9.47 13.02 -5.63
C THR A 237 9.74 14.41 -6.22
N GLU A 238 11.00 14.78 -6.42
CA GLU A 238 11.42 16.10 -6.86
C GLU A 238 11.73 16.10 -8.36
N ASN A 239 11.21 17.08 -9.10
CA ASN A 239 11.47 17.29 -10.53
C ASN A 239 11.35 16.03 -11.41
N VAL A 240 10.42 15.15 -11.05
CA VAL A 240 10.22 13.86 -11.73
C VAL A 240 9.74 14.09 -13.16
N SER A 241 10.52 13.61 -14.12
CA SER A 241 10.23 13.65 -15.55
C SER A 241 9.85 12.28 -16.09
N MET A 242 9.31 12.20 -17.31
CA MET A 242 9.05 10.91 -17.99
C MET A 242 10.32 10.06 -18.13
N ASN A 243 11.47 10.69 -18.34
CA ASN A 243 12.76 9.99 -18.39
C ASN A 243 13.12 9.40 -17.02
N THR A 244 12.92 10.16 -15.93
CA THR A 244 13.12 9.67 -14.55
C THR A 244 12.19 8.49 -14.26
N LEU A 245 10.93 8.54 -14.71
CA LEU A 245 9.99 7.44 -14.54
C LEU A 245 10.47 6.17 -15.24
N HIS A 246 10.88 6.28 -16.51
CA HIS A 246 11.32 5.13 -17.28
C HIS A 246 12.61 4.53 -16.72
N LYS A 247 13.58 5.36 -16.33
CA LYS A 247 14.89 4.93 -15.85
C LYS A 247 14.85 4.37 -14.43
N LEU A 248 14.12 4.99 -13.50
CA LEU A 248 14.19 4.67 -12.08
C LEU A 248 12.89 4.07 -11.53
N HIS A 249 11.76 4.78 -11.68
CA HIS A 249 10.50 4.39 -11.03
C HIS A 249 9.95 3.09 -11.57
N LEU A 250 10.00 2.90 -12.89
CA LEU A 250 9.42 1.74 -13.55
C LEU A 250 10.18 0.45 -13.21
N PRO A 251 11.52 0.36 -13.30
CA PRO A 251 12.27 -0.80 -12.81
C PRO A 251 12.03 -1.07 -11.32
N PHE A 252 12.06 -0.04 -10.48
CA PHE A 252 11.80 -0.16 -9.04
C PHE A 252 10.41 -0.74 -8.76
N THR A 253 9.38 -0.22 -9.42
CA THR A 253 7.98 -0.66 -9.24
C THR A 253 7.76 -2.06 -9.80
N ARG A 254 8.40 -2.41 -10.93
CA ARG A 254 8.37 -3.78 -11.46
C ARG A 254 8.97 -4.78 -10.48
N ALA A 255 10.12 -4.47 -9.90
CA ALA A 255 10.75 -5.32 -8.89
C ALA A 255 9.89 -5.46 -7.62
N LEU A 256 9.21 -4.39 -7.22
CA LEU A 256 8.26 -4.41 -6.11
C LEU A 256 7.03 -5.28 -6.41
N CYS A 257 6.48 -5.19 -7.63
CA CYS A 257 5.33 -5.99 -8.04
C CYS A 257 5.68 -7.45 -8.38
N SER A 258 6.95 -7.77 -8.60
CA SER A 258 7.41 -9.14 -8.90
C SER A 258 7.74 -9.98 -7.66
N ILE A 259 7.65 -9.42 -6.45
CA ILE A 259 7.86 -10.20 -5.22
C ILE A 259 6.74 -11.23 -5.03
N ASN A 260 7.09 -12.39 -4.46
CA ASN A 260 6.09 -13.40 -4.16
C ASN A 260 5.08 -12.92 -3.10
N GLN A 261 3.93 -13.57 -3.03
CA GLN A 261 2.83 -13.17 -2.15
C GLN A 261 3.24 -13.09 -0.66
N GLY A 262 4.03 -14.04 -0.15
CA GLY A 262 4.45 -14.04 1.26
C GLY A 262 5.35 -12.86 1.64
N PHE A 263 6.29 -12.50 0.76
CA PHE A 263 7.06 -11.27 0.92
C PHE A 263 6.22 -10.02 0.71
N GLY A 264 5.25 -10.06 -0.21
CA GLY A 264 4.26 -9.01 -0.40
C GLY A 264 3.48 -8.69 0.87
N SER A 265 2.95 -9.72 1.55
CA SER A 265 2.23 -9.56 2.82
C SER A 265 3.13 -9.05 3.95
N THR A 266 4.39 -9.49 3.99
CA THR A 266 5.38 -8.96 4.95
C THR A 266 5.59 -7.46 4.75
N LEU A 267 5.79 -7.02 3.51
CA LEU A 267 6.03 -5.62 3.19
C LEU A 267 4.82 -4.73 3.47
N GLU A 268 3.60 -5.21 3.17
CA GLU A 268 2.36 -4.50 3.54
C GLU A 268 2.22 -4.34 5.05
N LEU A 269 2.54 -5.39 5.82
CA LEU A 269 2.52 -5.27 7.28
C LEU A 269 3.55 -4.25 7.76
N TRP A 270 4.74 -4.22 7.17
CA TRP A 270 5.73 -3.19 7.49
C TRP A 270 5.23 -1.79 7.15
N TRP A 271 4.62 -1.59 5.97
CA TRP A 271 4.01 -0.31 5.59
C TRP A 271 2.91 0.12 6.56
N SER A 272 2.08 -0.81 7.06
CA SER A 272 1.02 -0.52 8.02
C SER A 272 1.53 0.01 9.37
N LYS A 273 2.78 -0.29 9.72
CA LYS A 273 3.44 0.12 10.97
C LYS A 273 4.30 1.38 10.83
N LEU A 274 4.38 1.97 9.64
CA LEU A 274 5.21 3.16 9.41
C LEU A 274 4.63 4.40 10.11
N SER A 275 5.52 5.28 10.56
CA SER A 275 5.12 6.61 11.01
C SER A 275 4.56 7.45 9.85
N ILE A 276 3.77 8.47 10.19
CA ILE A 276 3.09 9.36 9.23
C ILE A 276 4.04 9.88 8.15
N ARG A 277 5.26 10.28 8.52
CA ARG A 277 6.26 10.84 7.59
C ARG A 277 6.70 9.83 6.54
N HIS A 278 7.05 8.60 6.93
CA HIS A 278 7.57 7.59 6.00
C HIS A 278 6.44 6.98 5.18
N PHE A 279 5.27 6.76 5.77
CA PHE A 279 4.10 6.29 5.01
C PHE A 279 3.71 7.31 3.93
N ARG A 280 3.64 8.60 4.28
CA ARG A 280 3.39 9.68 3.33
C ARG A 280 4.45 9.75 2.24
N ARG A 281 5.73 9.54 2.58
CA ARG A 281 6.83 9.51 1.60
C ARG A 281 6.58 8.46 0.52
N ILE A 282 6.25 7.22 0.91
CA ILE A 282 5.99 6.12 -0.03
C ILE A 282 4.76 6.42 -0.89
N VAL A 283 3.66 6.91 -0.30
CA VAL A 283 2.47 7.33 -1.06
C VAL A 283 2.82 8.40 -2.10
N ASN A 284 3.63 9.39 -1.71
CA ASN A 284 4.03 10.47 -2.61
C ASN A 284 4.90 10.00 -3.78
N VAL A 285 5.70 8.95 -3.62
CA VAL A 285 6.47 8.35 -4.74
C VAL A 285 5.53 7.91 -5.85
N PHE A 286 4.59 7.02 -5.54
CA PHE A 286 3.68 6.45 -6.53
C PHE A 286 2.65 7.47 -7.03
N LYS A 287 2.18 8.36 -6.15
CA LYS A 287 1.33 9.50 -6.54
C LYS A 287 2.03 10.40 -7.56
N THR A 288 3.31 10.71 -7.35
CA THR A 288 4.09 11.54 -8.28
C THR A 288 4.27 10.84 -9.63
N ALA A 289 4.48 9.52 -9.64
CA ALA A 289 4.57 8.75 -10.87
C ALA A 289 3.26 8.78 -11.69
N VAL A 290 2.11 8.59 -11.04
CA VAL A 290 0.80 8.69 -11.70
C VAL A 290 0.56 10.11 -12.21
N ARG A 291 0.84 11.12 -11.38
CA ARG A 291 0.71 12.54 -11.75
C ARG A 291 1.47 12.90 -13.03
N VAL A 292 2.73 12.49 -13.13
CA VAL A 292 3.58 12.80 -14.30
C VAL A 292 3.04 12.10 -15.57
N ASN A 293 2.53 10.88 -15.45
CA ASN A 293 1.89 10.19 -16.57
C ASN A 293 0.59 10.88 -17.02
N VAL A 294 -0.25 11.33 -16.08
CA VAL A 294 -1.49 12.06 -16.40
C VAL A 294 -1.17 13.36 -17.15
N LYS A 295 -0.15 14.12 -16.71
CA LYS A 295 0.32 15.31 -17.44
C LYS A 295 0.84 15.01 -18.85
N ALA A 296 1.33 13.79 -19.07
CA ALA A 296 1.77 13.31 -20.38
C ALA A 296 0.64 12.63 -21.18
N GLU A 297 -0.63 12.86 -20.80
CA GLU A 297 -1.83 12.33 -21.45
C GLU A 297 -1.86 10.79 -21.56
N LYS A 298 -1.15 10.11 -20.65
CA LYS A 298 -1.16 8.65 -20.56
C LYS A 298 -2.44 8.14 -19.96
N GLN A 299 -2.81 6.93 -20.34
CA GLN A 299 -4.02 6.27 -19.87
C GLN A 299 -3.73 5.41 -18.62
N PRO A 300 -4.74 5.01 -17.83
CA PRO A 300 -4.53 4.19 -16.65
C PRO A 300 -3.76 2.89 -16.92
N VAL A 301 -3.95 2.27 -18.10
CA VAL A 301 -3.21 1.07 -18.51
C VAL A 301 -1.69 1.28 -18.54
N ASP A 302 -1.23 2.47 -18.93
CA ASP A 302 0.20 2.84 -18.94
C ASP A 302 0.78 2.96 -17.52
N CYS A 303 -0.11 3.17 -16.53
CA CYS A 303 0.23 3.43 -15.14
C CYS A 303 -0.05 2.24 -14.21
N GLN A 304 -0.46 1.09 -14.75
CA GLN A 304 -1.08 0.00 -13.99
C GLN A 304 -0.24 -0.46 -12.78
N LEU A 305 1.08 -0.53 -12.93
CA LEU A 305 1.98 -0.92 -11.84
C LEU A 305 1.97 0.08 -10.68
N TYR A 306 1.99 1.38 -10.98
CA TYR A 306 1.94 2.43 -9.96
C TYR A 306 0.57 2.46 -9.28
N LEU A 307 -0.50 2.33 -10.06
CA LEU A 307 -1.88 2.29 -9.56
C LEU A 307 -2.10 1.08 -8.65
N HIS A 308 -1.55 -0.08 -9.00
CA HIS A 308 -1.61 -1.28 -8.17
C HIS A 308 -0.98 -1.05 -6.80
N VAL A 309 0.23 -0.50 -6.73
CA VAL A 309 0.91 -0.23 -5.45
C VAL A 309 0.17 0.87 -4.67
N LEU A 310 -0.24 1.95 -5.32
CA LEU A 310 -0.95 3.05 -4.68
C LEU A 310 -2.31 2.61 -4.11
N HIS A 311 -3.01 1.69 -4.79
CA HIS A 311 -4.22 1.05 -4.27
C HIS A 311 -3.94 0.21 -3.00
N ARG A 312 -2.86 -0.58 -2.98
CA ARG A 312 -2.46 -1.34 -1.77
C ARG A 312 -2.18 -0.41 -0.59
N LEU A 313 -1.46 0.68 -0.81
CA LEU A 313 -1.23 1.71 0.20
C LEU A 313 -2.53 2.38 0.66
N PHE A 314 -3.46 2.64 -0.25
CA PHE A 314 -4.78 3.18 0.10
C PHE A 314 -5.57 2.20 1.00
N VAL A 315 -5.58 0.91 0.66
CA VAL A 315 -6.23 -0.13 1.48
C VAL A 315 -5.61 -0.19 2.87
N ILE A 316 -4.28 -0.19 2.98
CA ILE A 316 -3.59 -0.13 4.30
C ILE A 316 -4.05 1.11 5.08
N ASN A 317 -4.05 2.29 4.45
CA ASN A 317 -4.44 3.54 5.11
C ASN A 317 -5.91 3.56 5.54
N LYS A 318 -6.80 2.86 4.84
CA LYS A 318 -8.21 2.71 5.23
C LYS A 318 -8.35 1.98 6.57
N HIS A 319 -7.42 1.09 6.90
CA HIS A 319 -7.41 0.35 8.17
C HIS A 319 -6.61 1.08 9.26
N THR A 320 -5.46 1.66 8.92
CA THR A 320 -4.56 2.28 9.90
C THR A 320 -4.88 3.74 10.19
N HIS A 321 -5.55 4.43 9.27
CA HIS A 321 -5.81 5.87 9.32
C HIS A 321 -4.54 6.72 9.53
N THR A 322 -3.40 6.26 8.99
CA THR A 322 -2.08 6.89 9.18
C THR A 322 -2.01 8.30 8.58
N ILE A 323 -2.62 8.53 7.42
CA ILE A 323 -2.70 9.83 6.74
C ILE A 323 -4.15 10.15 6.32
N PRO A 324 -4.51 11.44 6.17
CA PRO A 324 -5.81 11.83 5.62
C PRO A 324 -6.03 11.28 4.21
N LEU A 325 -7.27 10.88 3.88
CA LEU A 325 -7.60 10.27 2.57
C LEU A 325 -7.38 11.25 1.41
N GLU A 326 -7.49 12.57 1.65
CA GLU A 326 -7.23 13.58 0.63
C GLU A 326 -5.77 13.58 0.16
N THR A 327 -4.85 13.01 0.94
CA THR A 327 -3.44 12.86 0.54
C THR A 327 -3.30 12.05 -0.76
N PHE A 328 -4.24 11.15 -1.05
CA PHE A 328 -4.24 10.33 -2.26
C PHE A 328 -4.79 11.04 -3.50
N TYR A 329 -5.48 12.18 -3.36
CA TYR A 329 -6.10 12.87 -4.49
C TYR A 329 -5.05 13.42 -5.46
N ILE A 330 -5.27 13.23 -6.77
CA ILE A 330 -4.39 13.74 -7.83
C ILE A 330 -5.14 14.81 -8.61
N ASP A 331 -4.78 16.07 -8.38
CA ASP A 331 -5.46 17.22 -8.97
C ASP A 331 -5.37 17.24 -10.50
N GLU A 332 -4.27 16.74 -11.06
CA GLU A 332 -4.11 16.60 -12.50
C GLU A 332 -5.18 15.71 -13.15
N ILE A 333 -5.61 14.63 -12.47
CA ILE A 333 -6.73 13.82 -12.97
C ILE A 333 -8.00 14.66 -12.98
N ASN A 334 -8.27 15.37 -11.88
CA ASN A 334 -9.48 16.17 -11.72
C ASN A 334 -9.54 17.35 -12.71
N ASN A 335 -8.39 17.86 -13.16
CA ASN A 335 -8.30 19.07 -14.00
C ASN A 335 -8.09 18.77 -15.49
N LEU A 336 -7.41 17.67 -15.84
CA LEU A 336 -7.02 17.35 -17.22
C LEU A 336 -7.89 16.25 -17.85
N VAL A 337 -8.63 15.48 -17.05
CA VAL A 337 -9.50 14.40 -17.53
C VAL A 337 -10.95 14.85 -17.46
N ASP A 338 -11.70 14.68 -18.56
CA ASP A 338 -13.16 14.80 -18.49
C ASP A 338 -13.74 13.59 -17.76
N ILE A 339 -13.99 13.77 -16.46
CA ILE A 339 -14.46 12.72 -15.56
C ILE A 339 -15.82 12.16 -15.99
N LYS A 340 -16.70 12.98 -16.59
CA LYS A 340 -18.03 12.53 -17.03
C LYS A 340 -17.90 11.61 -18.24
N LEU A 341 -17.07 12.01 -19.21
CA LEU A 341 -16.79 11.17 -20.38
C LEU A 341 -16.03 9.91 -20.01
N ASP A 342 -15.05 9.98 -19.10
CA ASP A 342 -14.31 8.82 -18.59
C ASP A 342 -15.26 7.83 -17.88
N TYR A 343 -16.20 8.34 -17.06
CA TYR A 343 -17.22 7.51 -16.42
C TYR A 343 -18.17 6.84 -17.44
N TRP A 344 -18.61 7.58 -18.46
CA TRP A 344 -19.43 7.00 -19.53
C TRP A 344 -18.69 5.92 -20.31
N ALA A 345 -17.42 6.16 -20.66
CA ALA A 345 -16.57 5.17 -21.30
C ALA A 345 -16.46 3.90 -20.43
N LYS A 346 -16.29 4.05 -19.12
CA LYS A 346 -16.26 2.93 -18.16
C LYS A 346 -17.54 2.09 -18.22
N VAL A 347 -18.71 2.70 -18.20
CA VAL A 347 -20.00 1.96 -18.16
C VAL A 347 -20.34 1.35 -19.52
N THR A 348 -20.02 2.03 -20.62
CA THR A 348 -20.33 1.57 -21.98
C THR A 348 -19.39 0.48 -22.50
N ARG A 349 -18.14 0.45 -22.03
CA ARG A 349 -17.11 -0.52 -22.45
C ARG A 349 -17.04 -1.75 -21.54
N GLN A 350 -18.11 -2.09 -20.81
CA GLN A 350 -18.17 -3.34 -20.05
C GLN A 350 -18.17 -4.54 -21.02
N ASP A 351 -17.01 -4.87 -21.59
CA ASP A 351 -16.74 -6.16 -22.20
C ASP A 351 -16.42 -7.14 -21.06
N PRO A 352 -17.30 -8.11 -20.76
CA PRO A 352 -17.09 -9.06 -19.66
C PRO A 352 -15.83 -9.91 -19.83
N VAL A 353 -15.19 -9.90 -21.01
CA VAL A 353 -14.00 -10.70 -21.32
C VAL A 353 -12.69 -9.89 -21.17
N LYS A 354 -12.74 -8.55 -21.18
CA LYS A 354 -11.55 -7.69 -21.05
C LYS A 354 -11.61 -6.80 -19.81
N TYR A 355 -10.91 -7.21 -18.76
CA TYR A 355 -10.64 -6.42 -17.54
C TYR A 355 -9.68 -5.23 -17.79
N GLU A 356 -9.81 -4.51 -18.89
CA GLU A 356 -9.00 -3.32 -19.12
C GLU A 356 -9.61 -2.17 -18.29
N GLN A 357 -9.16 -2.05 -17.04
CA GLN A 357 -9.45 -0.94 -16.12
C GLN A 357 -8.82 0.37 -16.64
N ASN A 358 -9.20 0.80 -17.83
CA ASN A 358 -8.57 1.88 -18.58
C ASN A 358 -9.30 3.22 -18.46
N CYS A 359 -10.04 3.40 -17.37
CA CYS A 359 -10.73 4.64 -17.03
C CYS A 359 -10.27 5.09 -15.64
N TRP A 360 -9.97 6.37 -15.47
CA TRP A 360 -9.50 6.91 -14.19
C TRP A 360 -10.56 6.76 -13.09
N THR A 361 -11.83 6.72 -13.47
CA THR A 361 -12.99 6.45 -12.62
C THR A 361 -13.09 5.01 -12.07
N TYR A 362 -12.17 4.10 -12.45
CA TYR A 362 -11.94 2.84 -11.71
C TYR A 362 -11.16 3.04 -10.40
N TYR A 363 -10.51 4.19 -10.22
CA TYR A 363 -9.66 4.50 -9.07
C TYR A 363 -10.22 5.71 -8.29
N PRO A 364 -11.43 5.62 -7.72
CA PRO A 364 -12.13 6.77 -7.11
C PRO A 364 -11.38 7.36 -5.92
N PHE A 365 -10.46 6.62 -5.29
CA PHE A 365 -9.63 7.15 -4.20
C PHE A 365 -8.62 8.22 -4.63
N LEU A 366 -8.37 8.35 -5.95
CA LEU A 366 -7.53 9.41 -6.54
C LEU A 366 -8.33 10.68 -6.88
N LEU A 367 -9.66 10.60 -6.86
CA LEU A 367 -10.55 11.69 -7.26
C LEU A 367 -10.93 12.55 -6.05
N ASN A 368 -10.91 13.87 -6.22
CA ASN A 368 -11.39 14.80 -5.21
C ASN A 368 -12.93 14.80 -5.13
N GLY A 369 -13.49 15.59 -4.20
CA GLY A 369 -14.94 15.66 -4.01
C GLY A 369 -15.71 16.13 -5.25
N ALA A 370 -15.16 17.09 -6.00
CA ALA A 370 -15.78 17.62 -7.20
C ALA A 370 -15.85 16.57 -8.32
N ALA A 371 -14.72 15.90 -8.61
CA ALA A 371 -14.68 14.82 -9.60
C ALA A 371 -15.57 13.63 -9.22
N LYS A 372 -15.65 13.27 -7.94
CA LYS A 372 -16.62 12.25 -7.47
C LYS A 372 -18.06 12.70 -7.68
N GLY A 373 -18.36 13.98 -7.47
CA GLY A 373 -19.65 14.58 -7.82
C GLY A 373 -19.96 14.45 -9.31
N ASP A 374 -18.99 14.71 -10.18
CA ASP A 374 -19.13 14.54 -11.62
C ASP A 374 -19.40 13.08 -12.02
N CYS A 375 -18.79 12.09 -11.36
CA CYS A 375 -19.15 10.67 -11.55
C CYS A 375 -20.63 10.41 -11.21
N VAL A 376 -21.10 10.89 -10.06
CA VAL A 376 -22.50 10.74 -9.63
C VAL A 376 -23.45 11.40 -10.63
N PHE A 377 -23.08 12.58 -11.14
CA PHE A 377 -23.87 13.30 -12.14
C PHE A 377 -23.89 12.59 -13.50
N ALA A 378 -22.77 12.01 -13.92
CA ALA A 378 -22.68 11.20 -15.14
C ALA A 378 -23.54 9.94 -15.03
N GLU A 379 -23.52 9.27 -13.87
CA GLU A 379 -24.35 8.10 -13.58
C GLU A 379 -25.85 8.45 -13.58
N ALA A 380 -26.24 9.52 -12.90
CA ALA A 380 -27.64 9.96 -12.86
C ALA A 380 -28.19 10.25 -14.25
N ARG A 381 -27.42 10.97 -15.08
CA ARG A 381 -27.80 11.28 -16.47
C ARG A 381 -27.92 10.02 -17.33
N LEU A 382 -27.02 9.04 -17.14
CA LEU A 382 -27.09 7.77 -17.85
C LEU A 382 -28.34 6.97 -17.45
N LYS A 383 -28.64 6.89 -16.14
CA LYS A 383 -29.85 6.23 -15.64
C LYS A 383 -31.11 6.87 -16.22
N GLN A 384 -31.21 8.20 -16.19
CA GLN A 384 -32.34 8.92 -16.80
C GLN A 384 -32.52 8.56 -18.29
N MET A 385 -31.44 8.53 -19.07
CA MET A 385 -31.49 8.17 -20.49
C MET A 385 -31.94 6.72 -20.71
N ILE A 386 -31.46 5.77 -19.91
CA ILE A 386 -31.84 4.36 -19.99
C ILE A 386 -33.31 4.20 -19.62
N THR A 387 -33.76 4.81 -18.52
CA THR A 387 -35.16 4.73 -18.06
C THR A 387 -36.12 5.31 -19.10
N VAL A 388 -35.82 6.46 -19.69
CA VAL A 388 -36.65 7.05 -20.77
C VAL A 388 -36.68 6.15 -22.00
N ARG A 389 -35.54 5.61 -22.44
CA ARG A 389 -35.51 4.69 -23.58
C ARG A 389 -36.28 3.40 -23.31
N GLN A 390 -36.22 2.89 -22.09
CA GLN A 390 -36.97 1.70 -21.69
C GLN A 390 -38.48 1.97 -21.66
N ALA A 391 -38.90 3.12 -21.12
CA ALA A 391 -40.30 3.55 -21.16
C ALA A 391 -40.80 3.74 -22.60
N GLN A 392 -39.99 4.34 -23.47
CA GLN A 392 -40.27 4.48 -24.91
C GLN A 392 -40.47 3.12 -25.58
N PHE A 393 -39.53 2.21 -25.36
CA PHE A 393 -39.60 0.86 -25.89
C PHE A 393 -40.87 0.15 -25.41
N ASN A 394 -41.13 0.14 -24.10
CA ASN A 394 -42.33 -0.49 -23.54
C ASN A 394 -43.63 0.09 -24.12
N ALA A 395 -43.72 1.41 -24.30
CA ALA A 395 -44.89 2.05 -24.88
C ALA A 395 -45.14 1.65 -26.34
N VAL A 396 -44.07 1.40 -27.12
CA VAL A 396 -44.18 0.90 -28.49
C VAL A 396 -44.67 -0.54 -28.54
N PHE A 397 -44.19 -1.40 -27.63
CA PHE A 397 -44.53 -2.83 -27.63
C PHE A 397 -45.83 -3.15 -26.88
N ASN A 398 -46.29 -2.27 -25.98
CA ASN A 398 -47.47 -2.51 -25.16
C ASN A 398 -48.37 -1.25 -25.06
N PRO A 399 -48.92 -0.76 -26.20
CA PRO A 399 -49.55 0.56 -26.29
C PRO A 399 -50.88 0.72 -25.54
N PHE A 400 -51.45 -0.37 -25.00
CA PHE A 400 -52.76 -0.36 -24.33
C PHE A 400 -52.70 -0.51 -22.80
N GLU A 401 -51.53 -0.74 -22.21
CA GLU A 401 -51.40 -1.01 -20.76
C GLU A 401 -50.81 0.16 -19.95
N GLN A 402 -50.08 1.10 -20.55
CA GLN A 402 -49.45 2.21 -19.81
C GLN A 402 -49.47 3.54 -20.58
N GLU A 403 -49.86 4.61 -19.89
CA GLU A 403 -49.59 5.97 -20.35
C GLU A 403 -48.06 6.18 -20.38
N TYR A 404 -47.56 6.51 -21.55
CA TYR A 404 -46.15 6.80 -21.74
C TYR A 404 -45.77 8.11 -21.04
N GLN A 405 -44.88 8.03 -20.06
CA GLN A 405 -44.38 9.18 -19.31
C GLN A 405 -42.88 9.39 -19.50
N GLU A 406 -42.52 10.50 -20.15
CA GLU A 406 -41.11 10.87 -20.42
C GLU A 406 -40.39 11.51 -19.24
N ASN A 407 -41.15 12.15 -18.37
CA ASN A 407 -40.62 12.99 -17.30
C ASN A 407 -41.42 12.74 -16.02
N LEU A 408 -40.73 12.73 -14.89
CA LEU A 408 -41.40 12.85 -13.61
C LEU A 408 -41.95 14.27 -13.47
N ASN A 409 -43.27 14.44 -13.47
CA ASN A 409 -43.90 15.75 -13.37
C ASN A 409 -44.35 16.01 -11.93
N LEU A 410 -43.81 17.06 -11.30
CA LEU A 410 -44.29 17.56 -10.02
C LEU A 410 -45.01 18.89 -10.20
N THR A 411 -46.25 18.99 -9.72
CA THR A 411 -47.04 20.22 -9.78
C THR A 411 -47.34 20.73 -8.38
N VAL A 412 -46.88 21.93 -8.05
CA VAL A 412 -46.94 22.48 -6.69
C VAL A 412 -47.45 23.93 -6.68
N GLY A 413 -48.12 24.34 -5.60
CA GLY A 413 -48.42 25.76 -5.32
C GLY A 413 -47.33 26.43 -4.46
N ARG A 414 -47.10 27.74 -4.58
CA ARG A 414 -46.09 28.46 -3.77
C ARG A 414 -46.36 28.36 -2.26
N ASP A 415 -47.62 28.49 -1.87
CA ASP A 415 -48.02 28.47 -0.46
C ASP A 415 -48.08 27.05 0.09
N THR A 416 -48.48 26.08 -0.74
CA THR A 416 -48.67 24.66 -0.39
C THR A 416 -47.49 23.77 -0.75
N ILE A 417 -46.35 24.34 -1.14
CA ILE A 417 -45.22 23.61 -1.77
C ILE A 417 -44.74 22.40 -0.96
N VAL A 418 -44.68 22.49 0.37
CA VAL A 418 -44.24 21.36 1.22
C VAL A 418 -45.27 20.25 1.19
N ILE A 419 -46.54 20.56 1.46
CA ILE A 419 -47.63 19.57 1.51
C ILE A 419 -47.82 18.92 0.13
N ASP A 420 -47.86 19.72 -0.94
CA ASP A 420 -48.01 19.23 -2.31
C ASP A 420 -46.86 18.28 -2.70
N THR A 421 -45.63 18.63 -2.30
CA THR A 421 -44.45 17.79 -2.58
C THR A 421 -44.50 16.50 -1.79
N MET A 422 -44.75 16.55 -0.48
CA MET A 422 -44.74 15.37 0.38
C MET A 422 -45.82 14.37 -0.01
N ASN A 423 -47.02 14.85 -0.36
CA ASN A 423 -48.10 14.01 -0.85
C ASN A 423 -47.76 13.33 -2.19
N GLN A 424 -47.19 14.08 -3.14
CA GLN A 424 -46.74 13.51 -4.42
C GLN A 424 -45.59 12.52 -4.22
N MET A 425 -44.60 12.84 -3.38
CA MET A 425 -43.50 11.92 -3.06
C MET A 425 -44.03 10.61 -2.50
N ALA A 426 -45.04 10.64 -1.62
CA ALA A 426 -45.66 9.45 -1.05
C ALA A 426 -46.27 8.50 -2.08
N SER A 427 -46.83 9.01 -3.17
CA SER A 427 -47.45 8.20 -4.22
C SER A 427 -46.47 7.67 -5.29
N LEU A 428 -45.29 8.28 -5.42
CA LEU A 428 -44.34 7.91 -6.47
C LEU A 428 -43.67 6.56 -6.21
N SER A 429 -43.46 5.79 -7.27
CA SER A 429 -42.62 4.59 -7.26
C SER A 429 -41.13 4.92 -7.42
N THR A 430 -40.26 3.95 -7.14
CA THR A 430 -38.80 4.11 -7.35
C THR A 430 -38.45 4.27 -8.83
N ASN A 431 -39.21 3.66 -9.75
CA ASN A 431 -38.94 3.75 -11.19
C ASN A 431 -39.26 5.15 -11.73
N GLU A 432 -40.34 5.77 -11.27
CA GLU A 432 -40.70 7.14 -11.66
C GLU A 432 -39.66 8.17 -11.18
N LEU A 433 -39.08 7.96 -9.99
CA LEU A 433 -37.99 8.82 -9.48
C LEU A 433 -36.72 8.81 -10.33
N GLN A 434 -36.54 7.80 -11.19
CA GLN A 434 -35.41 7.72 -12.10
C GLN A 434 -35.62 8.50 -13.40
N LEU A 435 -36.85 8.95 -13.70
CA LEU A 435 -37.13 9.79 -14.86
C LEU A 435 -36.54 11.19 -14.69
N PRO A 436 -36.25 11.91 -15.80
CA PRO A 436 -35.95 13.33 -15.75
C PRO A 436 -37.07 14.10 -15.03
N LEU A 437 -36.72 14.89 -14.02
CA LEU A 437 -37.68 15.71 -13.30
C LEU A 437 -38.09 16.92 -14.13
N LYS A 438 -39.39 17.19 -14.15
CA LYS A 438 -40.01 18.46 -14.55
C LYS A 438 -40.86 19.02 -13.42
N VAL A 439 -40.67 20.29 -13.10
CA VAL A 439 -41.45 20.96 -12.04
C VAL A 439 -42.30 22.08 -12.62
N LYS A 440 -43.57 22.11 -12.23
CA LYS A 440 -44.53 23.16 -12.58
C LYS A 440 -45.07 23.84 -11.33
N ILE A 441 -44.87 25.15 -11.22
CA ILE A 441 -45.50 25.97 -10.18
C ILE A 441 -46.85 26.47 -10.72
N ARG A 442 -47.93 26.23 -9.98
CA ARG A 442 -49.28 26.62 -10.40
C ARG A 442 -49.37 28.13 -10.58
N GLY A 443 -49.88 28.57 -11.73
CA GLY A 443 -50.08 29.99 -12.04
C GLY A 443 -48.86 30.69 -12.68
N GLU A 444 -47.80 29.97 -13.01
CA GLU A 444 -46.61 30.53 -13.65
C GLU A 444 -46.43 30.01 -15.08
N GLU A 445 -46.06 30.92 -15.99
CA GLU A 445 -45.79 30.62 -17.42
C GLU A 445 -44.38 30.06 -17.66
N ALA A 446 -43.56 29.91 -16.61
CA ALA A 446 -42.20 29.42 -16.74
C ALA A 446 -42.20 27.93 -17.10
N ASP A 447 -41.94 27.61 -18.37
CA ASP A 447 -41.61 26.27 -18.82
C ASP A 447 -40.16 25.90 -18.46
N ASP A 448 -39.95 24.65 -18.05
CA ASP A 448 -38.79 24.17 -17.30
C ASP A 448 -37.45 24.23 -18.08
N ALA A 449 -36.73 25.35 -17.92
CA ALA A 449 -35.36 25.54 -18.37
C ALA A 449 -34.32 25.29 -17.25
N GLY A 450 -34.61 24.44 -16.25
CA GLY A 450 -33.72 24.13 -15.12
C GLY A 450 -33.69 25.16 -13.99
N GLY A 451 -34.04 26.43 -14.25
CA GLY A 451 -34.19 27.47 -13.24
C GLY A 451 -35.31 27.14 -12.23
N VAL A 452 -36.47 26.70 -12.74
CA VAL A 452 -37.65 26.33 -11.92
C VAL A 452 -37.34 25.16 -10.99
N ARG A 453 -36.60 24.15 -11.47
CA ARG A 453 -36.17 23.00 -10.64
C ARG A 453 -35.29 23.42 -9.48
N LYS A 454 -34.32 24.31 -9.72
CA LYS A 454 -33.44 24.84 -8.68
C LYS A 454 -34.22 25.65 -7.65
N GLU A 455 -35.12 26.53 -8.10
CA GLU A 455 -35.99 27.30 -7.22
C GLU A 455 -36.88 26.38 -6.36
N PHE A 456 -37.54 25.41 -6.99
CA PHE A 456 -38.38 24.42 -6.30
C PHE A 456 -37.64 23.76 -5.13
N PHE A 457 -36.48 23.14 -5.39
CA PHE A 457 -35.71 22.45 -4.36
C PHE A 457 -35.23 23.41 -3.26
N LEU A 458 -34.83 24.63 -3.61
CA LEU A 458 -34.40 25.62 -2.62
C LEU A 458 -35.55 26.05 -1.71
N ILE A 459 -36.75 26.28 -2.26
CA ILE A 459 -37.92 26.71 -1.48
C ILE A 459 -38.41 25.56 -0.60
N VAL A 460 -38.63 24.37 -1.18
CA VAL A 460 -39.18 23.24 -0.43
C VAL A 460 -38.23 22.82 0.70
N MET A 461 -36.92 22.77 0.45
CA MET A 461 -35.96 22.42 1.50
C MET A 461 -35.81 23.51 2.56
N ARG A 462 -35.89 24.79 2.19
CA ARG A 462 -35.88 25.86 3.18
C ARG A 462 -37.09 25.80 4.10
N LYS A 463 -38.29 25.53 3.55
CA LYS A 463 -39.53 25.45 4.34
C LYS A 463 -39.58 24.18 5.21
N ILE A 464 -39.28 23.00 4.64
CA ILE A 464 -39.44 21.72 5.35
C ILE A 464 -38.48 21.54 6.53
N LEU A 465 -37.37 22.30 6.56
CA LEU A 465 -36.41 22.30 7.67
C LEU A 465 -36.81 23.25 8.81
N GLN A 466 -37.89 24.02 8.66
CA GLN A 466 -38.33 24.94 9.71
C GLN A 466 -39.05 24.19 10.84
N PRO A 467 -38.97 24.67 12.10
CA PRO A 467 -39.55 23.98 13.25
C PRO A 467 -41.07 23.76 13.19
N GLU A 468 -41.80 24.58 12.42
CA GLU A 468 -43.27 24.48 12.33
C GLU A 468 -43.73 23.17 11.67
N TYR A 469 -42.86 22.49 10.93
CA TYR A 469 -43.12 21.17 10.34
C TYR A 469 -42.74 20.01 11.27
N GLY A 470 -42.23 20.27 12.48
CA GLY A 470 -42.01 19.29 13.54
C GLY A 470 -40.85 18.30 13.34
N MET A 471 -40.29 18.17 12.14
CA MET A 471 -39.20 17.23 11.85
C MET A 471 -37.83 17.70 12.38
N PHE A 472 -37.61 19.01 12.44
CA PHE A 472 -36.30 19.60 12.72
C PHE A 472 -36.38 20.80 13.64
N VAL A 473 -35.27 21.13 14.28
CA VAL A 473 -35.06 22.33 15.09
C VAL A 473 -33.71 22.94 14.71
N GLU A 474 -33.67 24.26 14.55
CA GLU A 474 -32.42 24.99 14.34
C GLU A 474 -31.78 25.31 15.70
N ASN A 475 -30.47 25.06 15.81
CA ASN A 475 -29.69 25.54 16.93
C ASN A 475 -29.29 27.00 16.69
N GLU A 476 -29.76 27.92 17.54
CA GLU A 476 -29.58 29.37 17.35
C GLU A 476 -28.12 29.84 17.29
N GLU A 477 -27.23 29.16 18.03
CA GLU A 477 -25.81 29.51 18.12
C GLU A 477 -25.03 29.07 16.87
N SER A 478 -25.21 27.81 16.46
CA SER A 478 -24.47 27.21 15.34
C SER A 478 -25.14 27.37 13.98
N ARG A 479 -26.42 27.77 13.95
CA ARG A 479 -27.27 27.77 12.74
C ARG A 479 -27.42 26.41 12.07
N LEU A 480 -27.04 25.34 12.77
CA LEU A 480 -27.18 23.97 12.29
C LEU A 480 -28.57 23.43 12.63
N VAL A 481 -29.13 22.68 11.69
CA VAL A 481 -30.43 22.02 11.83
C VAL A 481 -30.23 20.63 12.40
N TRP A 482 -31.00 20.29 13.43
CA TRP A 482 -31.01 18.99 14.11
C TRP A 482 -32.39 18.36 14.00
N PHE A 483 -32.47 17.03 14.13
CA PHE A 483 -33.76 16.37 14.34
C PHE A 483 -34.42 16.94 15.59
N SER A 484 -35.73 17.15 15.55
CA SER A 484 -36.48 17.81 16.62
C SER A 484 -36.41 17.12 17.98
N GLY A 485 -35.95 15.86 18.02
CA GLY A 485 -35.85 15.07 19.25
C GLY A 485 -37.21 14.66 19.80
N LEU A 486 -38.29 14.88 19.05
CA LEU A 486 -39.62 14.38 19.39
C LEU A 486 -39.58 12.84 19.50
N PRO A 487 -40.27 12.27 20.50
CA PRO A 487 -40.47 10.82 20.59
C PRO A 487 -40.90 10.23 19.26
N ALA A 488 -40.36 9.06 18.89
CA ALA A 488 -40.64 8.44 17.59
C ALA A 488 -42.14 8.19 17.33
N GLU A 489 -42.93 8.06 18.39
CA GLU A 489 -44.39 7.91 18.38
C GLU A 489 -45.13 9.18 17.92
N LEU A 490 -44.51 10.34 18.08
CA LEU A 490 -45.02 11.65 17.67
C LEU A 490 -44.46 12.09 16.31
N CYS A 491 -43.58 11.28 15.72
CA CYS A 491 -42.94 11.52 14.44
C CYS A 491 -43.59 10.65 13.37
N GLU A 492 -44.12 11.27 12.31
CA GLU A 492 -44.56 10.54 11.13
C GLU A 492 -43.32 10.00 10.38
N GLN A 493 -42.98 8.72 10.59
CA GLN A 493 -41.80 8.09 9.97
C GLN A 493 -41.78 8.21 8.44
N ASP A 494 -42.97 8.18 7.83
CA ASP A 494 -43.13 8.35 6.39
C ASP A 494 -42.64 9.71 5.90
N GLN A 495 -42.75 10.78 6.70
CA GLN A 495 -42.25 12.10 6.33
C GLN A 495 -40.72 12.13 6.23
N PHE A 496 -40.01 11.50 7.17
CA PHE A 496 -38.55 11.38 7.08
C PHE A 496 -38.12 10.54 5.87
N HIS A 497 -38.88 9.49 5.54
CA HIS A 497 -38.64 8.69 4.34
C HIS A 497 -38.83 9.52 3.06
N GLN A 498 -39.93 10.26 2.94
CA GLN A 498 -40.18 11.12 1.77
C GLN A 498 -39.17 12.24 1.64
N LEU A 499 -38.75 12.85 2.75
CA LEU A 499 -37.68 13.84 2.74
C LEU A 499 -36.36 13.22 2.25
N GLY A 500 -35.99 12.02 2.73
CA GLY A 500 -34.81 11.31 2.23
C GLY A 500 -34.87 11.06 0.71
N ARG A 501 -36.03 10.67 0.20
CA ARG A 501 -36.28 10.51 -1.25
C ARG A 501 -36.17 11.85 -1.99
N LEU A 502 -36.68 12.94 -1.42
CA LEU A 502 -36.60 14.29 -2.00
C LEU A 502 -35.15 14.80 -2.06
N VAL A 503 -34.36 14.54 -1.01
CA VAL A 503 -32.92 14.82 -0.98
C VAL A 503 -32.21 14.03 -2.07
N GLY A 504 -32.50 12.74 -2.19
CA GLY A 504 -31.96 11.89 -3.25
C GLY A 504 -32.33 12.40 -4.65
N LEU A 505 -33.58 12.83 -4.84
CA LEU A 505 -34.06 13.39 -6.10
C LEU A 505 -33.36 14.71 -6.45
N ALA A 506 -33.05 15.56 -5.47
CA ALA A 506 -32.26 16.77 -5.67
C ALA A 506 -30.86 16.46 -6.19
N VAL A 507 -30.15 15.53 -5.53
CA VAL A 507 -28.81 15.08 -5.94
C VAL A 507 -28.84 14.44 -7.33
N TYR A 508 -29.82 13.57 -7.59
CA TYR A 508 -30.02 12.90 -8.88
C TYR A 508 -30.24 13.90 -10.02
N ASN A 509 -30.94 15.01 -9.76
CA ASN A 509 -31.16 16.07 -10.72
C ASN A 509 -30.10 17.18 -10.68
N GLN A 510 -28.95 16.93 -10.03
CA GLN A 510 -27.80 17.84 -9.98
C GLN A 510 -28.12 19.20 -9.36
N VAL A 511 -29.10 19.24 -8.46
CA VAL A 511 -29.48 20.45 -7.74
C VAL A 511 -28.79 20.46 -6.37
N LEU A 512 -27.84 21.38 -6.21
CA LEU A 512 -27.19 21.62 -4.94
C LEU A 512 -28.14 22.37 -4.01
N VAL A 513 -28.49 21.73 -2.90
CA VAL A 513 -29.33 22.32 -1.86
C VAL A 513 -28.55 22.36 -0.54
N PRO A 514 -28.55 23.50 0.18
CA PRO A 514 -27.90 23.56 1.46
C PRO A 514 -28.67 22.69 2.47
N PHE A 515 -27.98 21.70 3.01
CA PHE A 515 -28.43 20.93 4.15
C PHE A 515 -27.56 21.34 5.35
N PRO A 516 -28.00 22.31 6.16
CA PRO A 516 -27.22 22.82 7.29
C PRO A 516 -27.20 21.84 8.47
N PHE A 517 -27.08 20.53 8.19
CA PHE A 517 -26.96 19.51 9.20
C PHE A 517 -25.55 19.47 9.81
N PRO A 518 -25.40 19.04 11.07
CA PRO A 518 -24.10 18.83 11.69
C PRO A 518 -23.29 17.76 10.96
N LEU A 519 -21.95 17.89 10.96
CA LEU A 519 -21.03 16.93 10.35
C LEU A 519 -21.23 15.49 10.86
N MET A 520 -21.67 15.33 12.11
CA MET A 520 -21.99 14.02 12.69
C MET A 520 -23.06 13.28 11.88
N LEU A 521 -24.06 13.98 11.37
CA LEU A 521 -25.15 13.36 10.61
C LEU A 521 -24.65 12.81 9.27
N TYR A 522 -23.81 13.57 8.56
CA TYR A 522 -23.15 13.09 7.34
C TYR A 522 -22.26 11.87 7.60
N LYS A 523 -21.60 11.82 8.76
CA LYS A 523 -20.83 10.62 9.17
C LYS A 523 -21.74 9.41 9.37
N VAL A 524 -22.92 9.57 9.98
CA VAL A 524 -23.92 8.49 10.11
C VAL A 524 -24.39 8.01 8.74
N PHE A 525 -24.74 8.92 7.82
CA PHE A 525 -25.12 8.58 6.46
C PHE A 525 -24.02 7.79 5.72
N SER A 526 -22.76 8.19 5.90
CA SER A 526 -21.62 7.53 5.27
C SER A 526 -21.31 6.12 5.83
N LYS A 527 -21.57 5.88 7.13
CA LYS A 527 -21.32 4.56 7.77
C LYS A 527 -22.34 3.50 7.36
N ASN A 528 -23.60 3.90 7.16
CA ASN A 528 -24.66 2.98 6.74
C ASN A 528 -24.60 2.64 5.23
N TRP A 529 -23.81 3.38 4.45
CA TRP A 529 -23.52 3.06 3.04
C TRP A 529 -22.37 2.06 2.87
N ALA A 530 -21.68 1.67 3.96
CA ALA A 530 -20.63 0.65 3.93
C ALA A 530 -21.22 -0.78 3.93
N SER A 531 -21.94 -1.12 2.87
CA SER A 531 -22.33 -2.47 2.44
C SER A 531 -22.02 -2.53 0.93
N PRO A 532 -21.46 -3.65 0.41
CA PRO A 532 -20.41 -3.60 -0.61
C PRO A 532 -20.96 -3.14 -1.97
N LEU A 533 -20.43 -2.02 -2.45
CA LEU A 533 -20.28 -1.73 -3.88
C LEU A 533 -18.83 -2.05 -4.27
#